data_AF-A0A7Y4H9W5-F1
#
_entry.id   AF-A0A7Y4H9W5-F1
#
_cell.length_a   1.000
_cell.length_b   1.000
_cell.length_c   1.000
_cell.angle_alpha   90.00
_cell.angle_beta   90.00
_cell.angle_gamma   90.00
#
_symmetry.space_group_name_H-M   'P 1'
#
loop_
_entity.id
_entity.type
_entity.pdbx_description
1 polymer ?
#
loop_
_entity_poly.entity_id
_entity_poly.type
_entity_poly.pdbx_seq_one_letter_code
_entity_poly.pdbx_strand_id
1 'polypeptide(L)'
;MPVEMLTYADLGERLKISPEAARALVKRHRWPRSRSNDGKTLVQVDLSEFSHSPISRPPQTQAGHQVVTALKQQIETLQAELAEMKVIAAGHRGDFERECERTNKLLAELLKVSTESVGARERAALLEGKLSMLTQPWRRRLVDAFTLALPQVASSPRESAGPIAQSQN
;
A
#
# COMPACT_ATOMS: atom_id res chain seq x y z
N MET A 1 -72.34 28.13 5.98
CA MET A 1 -71.17 27.30 5.65
C MET A 1 -70.62 26.77 6.98
N PRO A 2 -70.78 25.47 7.29
CA PRO A 2 -70.46 24.94 8.61
C PRO A 2 -68.95 24.70 8.71
N VAL A 3 -68.28 25.68 9.29
CA VAL A 3 -66.90 25.52 9.76
C VAL A 3 -66.94 24.60 10.99
N GLU A 4 -66.34 23.41 10.89
CA GLU A 4 -66.28 22.46 12.01
C GLU A 4 -64.91 22.52 12.70
N MET A 5 -64.95 22.44 14.03
CA MET A 5 -63.75 22.35 14.88
C MET A 5 -63.52 20.87 15.24
N LEU A 6 -62.60 20.21 14.55
CA LEU A 6 -62.38 18.77 14.67
C LEU A 6 -61.00 18.47 15.26
N THR A 7 -60.88 17.40 16.03
CA THR A 7 -59.56 16.87 16.41
C THR A 7 -58.94 16.11 15.25
N TYR A 8 -57.63 15.83 15.31
CA TYR A 8 -56.95 15.03 14.28
C TYR A 8 -57.53 13.63 14.09
N ALA A 9 -58.06 13.03 15.17
CA ALA A 9 -58.69 11.71 15.12
C ALA A 9 -60.03 11.79 14.39
N ASP A 10 -60.89 12.73 14.79
CA ASP A 10 -62.20 12.94 14.17
C ASP A 10 -62.06 13.32 12.70
N LEU A 11 -61.06 14.15 12.36
CA LEU A 11 -60.73 14.52 10.98
C LEU A 11 -60.27 13.30 10.15
N GLY A 12 -59.47 12.41 10.75
CA GLY A 12 -59.04 11.16 10.13
C GLY A 12 -60.21 10.21 9.84
N GLU A 13 -61.12 10.06 10.79
CA GLU A 13 -62.33 9.23 10.63
C GLU A 13 -63.25 9.78 9.54
N ARG A 14 -63.46 11.11 9.50
CA ARG A 14 -64.30 11.76 8.49
C ARG A 14 -63.74 11.65 7.08
N LEU A 15 -62.42 11.75 6.93
CA LEU A 15 -61.74 11.64 5.63
C LEU A 15 -61.29 10.22 5.28
N LYS A 16 -61.55 9.22 6.14
CA LYS A 16 -61.07 7.83 6.02
C LYS A 16 -59.54 7.72 5.82
N ILE A 17 -58.78 8.54 6.56
CA ILE A 17 -57.32 8.56 6.54
C ILE A 17 -56.76 8.33 7.95
N SER A 18 -55.48 7.92 8.03
CA SER A 18 -54.78 7.82 9.32
C SER A 18 -54.74 9.17 10.05
N PRO A 19 -54.83 9.21 11.39
CA PRO A 19 -54.69 10.45 12.17
C PRO A 19 -53.35 11.17 11.94
N GLU A 20 -52.30 10.44 11.54
CA GLU A 20 -51.01 11.05 11.15
C GLU A 20 -51.08 11.71 9.77
N ALA A 21 -51.78 11.10 8.82
CA ALA A 21 -52.05 11.70 7.51
C ALA A 21 -52.91 12.97 7.63
N ALA A 22 -53.88 12.96 8.56
CA ALA A 22 -54.67 14.14 8.93
C ALA A 22 -53.76 15.28 9.44
N ARG A 23 -52.79 15.00 10.34
CA ARG A 23 -51.81 16.00 10.79
C ARG A 23 -50.98 16.57 9.64
N ALA A 24 -50.56 15.72 8.71
CA ALA A 24 -49.79 16.15 7.54
C ALA A 24 -50.61 17.07 6.61
N LEU A 25 -51.91 16.79 6.42
CA LEU A 25 -52.82 17.65 5.66
C LEU A 25 -52.99 19.02 6.31
N VAL A 26 -53.23 19.05 7.62
CA VAL A 26 -53.37 20.29 8.39
C VAL A 26 -52.11 21.16 8.28
N LYS A 27 -50.93 20.53 8.34
CA LYS A 27 -49.63 21.22 8.14
C LYS A 27 -49.48 21.76 6.71
N ARG A 28 -49.90 20.99 5.70
CA ARG A 28 -49.80 21.37 4.28
C ARG A 28 -50.74 22.53 3.93
N HIS A 29 -51.99 22.47 4.38
CA HIS A 29 -53.01 23.48 4.09
C HIS A 29 -53.03 24.66 5.09
N ARG A 30 -52.18 24.62 6.12
CA ARG A 30 -52.03 25.67 7.14
C ARG A 30 -53.36 26.05 7.81
N TRP A 31 -54.22 25.06 8.05
CA TRP A 31 -55.51 25.31 8.69
C TRP A 31 -55.36 25.90 10.10
N PRO A 32 -56.25 26.83 10.51
CA PRO A 32 -56.23 27.41 11.85
C PRO A 32 -56.31 26.32 12.92
N ARG A 33 -55.44 26.45 13.93
CA ARG A 33 -55.34 25.52 15.06
C ARG A 33 -55.71 26.26 16.34
N SER A 34 -56.66 25.71 17.09
CA SER A 34 -57.02 26.16 18.43
C SER A 34 -56.76 25.06 19.45
N ARG A 35 -56.67 25.42 20.73
CA ARG A 35 -56.56 24.46 21.82
C ARG A 35 -57.95 24.25 22.42
N SER A 36 -58.40 23.00 22.50
CA SER A 36 -59.59 22.64 23.26
C SER A 36 -59.33 22.73 24.76
N ASN A 37 -60.40 22.82 25.55
CA ASN A 37 -60.38 22.70 27.01
C ASN A 37 -59.80 21.34 27.47
N ASP A 38 -59.91 20.29 26.63
CA ASP A 38 -59.33 18.96 26.88
C ASP A 38 -57.83 18.86 26.53
N GLY A 39 -57.17 19.98 26.22
CA GLY A 39 -55.76 20.03 25.85
C GLY A 39 -55.43 19.54 24.43
N LYS A 40 -56.39 18.97 23.71
CA LYS A 40 -56.25 18.52 22.31
C LYS A 40 -56.29 19.69 21.32
N THR A 41 -55.56 19.57 20.22
CA THR A 41 -55.59 20.57 19.13
C THR A 41 -56.85 20.38 18.29
N LEU A 42 -57.65 21.43 18.19
CA LEU A 42 -58.78 21.53 17.27
C LEU A 42 -58.34 22.23 16.01
N VAL A 43 -58.80 21.72 14.88
CA VAL A 43 -58.52 22.29 13.57
C VAL A 43 -59.83 22.77 12.99
N GLN A 44 -59.81 24.01 12.51
CA GLN A 44 -60.93 24.62 11.81
C GLN A 44 -60.92 24.15 10.35
N VAL A 45 -61.90 23.35 9.95
CA VAL A 45 -61.99 22.78 8.60
C VAL A 45 -63.37 23.01 8.01
N ASP A 46 -63.41 23.49 6.77
CA ASP A 46 -64.61 23.43 5.94
C ASP A 46 -64.58 22.12 5.15
N LEU A 47 -65.38 21.14 5.58
CA LEU A 47 -65.39 19.80 4.99
C LEU A 47 -65.98 19.75 3.58
N SER A 48 -66.71 20.80 3.16
CA SER A 48 -67.34 20.84 1.84
C SER A 48 -66.33 21.06 0.70
N GLU A 49 -65.17 21.63 1.01
CA GLU A 49 -64.13 21.99 0.04
C GLU A 49 -63.06 20.89 -0.16
N PHE A 50 -62.95 19.90 0.75
CA PHE A 50 -61.83 18.95 0.74
C PHE A 50 -62.28 17.49 0.58
N SER A 51 -62.29 17.02 -0.67
CA SER A 51 -62.25 15.59 -0.99
C SER A 51 -60.79 15.15 -1.14
N HIS A 52 -60.32 14.28 -0.24
CA HIS A 52 -58.99 13.68 -0.35
C HIS A 52 -58.98 12.63 -1.47
N SER A 53 -58.61 13.03 -2.69
CA SER A 53 -58.20 12.08 -3.72
C SER A 53 -56.70 11.79 -3.54
N PRO A 54 -56.28 10.53 -3.31
CA PRO A 54 -54.87 10.20 -3.21
C PRO A 54 -54.21 10.53 -4.54
N ILE A 55 -53.33 11.53 -4.54
CA ILE A 55 -52.51 11.89 -5.70
C ILE A 55 -51.64 10.68 -6.01
N SER A 56 -51.98 9.96 -7.07
CA SER A 56 -51.14 8.90 -7.61
C SER A 56 -49.85 9.53 -8.11
N ARG A 57 -48.73 9.21 -7.44
CA ARG A 57 -47.40 9.65 -7.87
C ARG A 57 -47.18 9.16 -9.31
N PRO A 58 -46.73 10.02 -10.25
CA PRO A 58 -46.43 9.58 -11.61
C PRO A 58 -45.37 8.47 -11.58
N PRO A 59 -45.44 7.47 -12.48
CA PRO A 59 -44.55 6.32 -12.46
C PRO A 59 -43.09 6.76 -12.67
N GLN A 60 -42.31 6.85 -11.59
CA GLN A 60 -40.85 7.08 -11.62
C GLN A 60 -40.05 5.90 -12.22
N THR A 61 -40.73 4.88 -12.74
CA THR A 61 -40.16 3.59 -13.15
C THR A 61 -39.12 3.72 -14.26
N GLN A 62 -39.24 4.65 -15.20
CA GLN A 62 -38.33 4.70 -16.35
C GLN A 62 -36.93 5.22 -16.01
N ALA A 63 -36.81 6.27 -15.17
CA ALA A 63 -35.51 6.81 -14.78
C ALA A 63 -34.78 5.89 -13.80
N GLY A 64 -35.50 5.33 -12.82
CA GLY A 64 -34.94 4.36 -11.88
C GLY A 64 -34.47 3.08 -12.56
N HIS A 65 -35.22 2.59 -13.56
CA HIS A 65 -34.86 1.38 -14.29
C HIS A 65 -33.61 1.57 -15.17
N GLN A 66 -33.42 2.74 -15.77
CA GLN A 66 -32.21 3.08 -16.51
C GLN A 66 -30.97 3.13 -15.60
N VAL A 67 -31.09 3.69 -14.40
CA VAL A 67 -29.98 3.69 -13.43
C VAL A 67 -29.65 2.27 -12.98
N VAL A 68 -30.65 1.44 -12.68
CA VAL A 68 -30.43 0.05 -12.26
C VAL A 68 -29.79 -0.79 -13.37
N THR A 69 -30.17 -0.57 -14.62
CA THR A 69 -29.57 -1.29 -15.77
C THR A 69 -28.12 -0.86 -16.01
N ALA A 70 -27.83 0.44 -15.95
CA ALA A 70 -26.45 0.95 -16.04
C ALA A 70 -25.56 0.41 -14.90
N LEU A 71 -26.07 0.36 -13.67
CA LEU A 71 -25.33 -0.20 -12.53
C LEU A 71 -25.07 -1.69 -12.70
N LYS A 72 -26.03 -2.46 -13.22
CA LYS A 72 -25.83 -3.89 -13.51
C LYS A 72 -24.73 -4.11 -14.54
N GLN A 73 -24.73 -3.33 -15.62
CA GLN A 73 -23.66 -3.39 -16.62
C GLN A 73 -22.29 -3.06 -16.02
N GLN A 74 -22.20 -2.04 -15.16
CA GLN A 74 -20.95 -1.71 -14.46
C GLN A 74 -20.48 -2.81 -13.51
N ILE A 75 -21.41 -3.50 -12.84
CA ILE A 75 -21.08 -4.63 -11.98
C ILE A 75 -20.51 -5.78 -12.82
N GLU A 76 -21.13 -6.09 -13.97
CA GLU A 76 -20.65 -7.12 -14.89
C GLU A 76 -19.25 -6.79 -15.44
N THR A 77 -19.00 -5.55 -15.84
CA THR A 77 -17.66 -5.13 -16.31
C THR A 77 -16.61 -5.24 -15.21
N LEU A 78 -16.90 -4.77 -14.00
CA LEU A 78 -15.98 -4.88 -12.87
C LEU A 78 -15.72 -6.34 -12.47
N GLN A 79 -16.71 -7.22 -12.58
CA GLN A 79 -16.54 -8.65 -12.32
C GLN A 79 -15.62 -9.30 -13.36
N ALA A 80 -15.74 -8.92 -14.63
CA ALA A 80 -14.86 -9.39 -15.69
C ALA A 80 -13.41 -8.92 -15.46
N GLU A 81 -13.20 -7.63 -15.19
CA GLU A 81 -11.87 -7.07 -14.87
C GLU A 81 -11.24 -7.74 -13.65
N LEU A 82 -12.02 -8.00 -12.59
CA LEU A 82 -11.53 -8.72 -11.42
C LEU A 82 -11.15 -10.17 -11.74
N ALA A 83 -11.88 -10.84 -12.63
CA ALA A 83 -11.54 -12.19 -13.06
C ALA A 83 -10.23 -12.19 -13.86
N GLU A 84 -10.07 -11.27 -14.81
CA GLU A 84 -8.84 -11.10 -15.58
C GLU A 84 -7.63 -10.79 -14.69
N MET A 85 -7.78 -9.83 -13.77
CA MET A 85 -6.72 -9.47 -12.83
C MET A 85 -6.32 -10.64 -11.91
N LYS A 86 -7.28 -11.47 -11.49
CA LYS A 86 -6.97 -12.68 -10.71
C LYS A 86 -6.15 -13.70 -11.51
N VAL A 87 -6.46 -13.88 -12.80
CA VAL A 87 -5.70 -14.77 -13.68
C VAL A 87 -4.27 -14.25 -13.86
N ILE A 88 -4.11 -12.94 -14.12
CA ILE A 88 -2.78 -12.31 -14.25
C ILE A 88 -1.99 -12.43 -12.94
N ALA A 89 -2.60 -12.15 -11.80
CA ALA A 89 -1.95 -12.25 -10.49
C ALA A 89 -1.53 -13.68 -10.16
N ALA A 90 -2.34 -14.68 -10.50
CA ALA A 90 -1.98 -16.10 -10.36
C ALA A 90 -0.77 -16.46 -11.25
N GLY A 91 -0.72 -15.93 -12.48
CA GLY A 91 0.43 -16.07 -13.38
C GLY A 91 1.71 -15.50 -12.76
N HIS A 92 1.68 -14.23 -12.33
CA HIS A 92 2.83 -13.56 -11.72
C HIS A 92 3.34 -14.27 -10.47
N ARG A 93 2.44 -14.79 -9.62
CA ARG A 93 2.84 -15.57 -8.44
C ARG A 93 3.63 -16.82 -8.85
N GLY A 94 3.15 -17.56 -9.85
CA GLY A 94 3.84 -18.75 -10.34
C GLY A 94 5.21 -18.43 -10.95
N ASP A 95 5.33 -17.33 -11.68
CA ASP A 95 6.61 -16.89 -12.25
C ASP A 95 7.60 -16.46 -11.16
N PHE A 96 7.12 -15.74 -10.15
CA PHE A 96 7.93 -15.35 -8.99
C PHE A 96 8.47 -16.57 -8.24
N GLU A 97 7.62 -17.56 -7.98
CA GLU A 97 8.03 -18.80 -7.30
C GLU A 97 9.11 -19.55 -8.09
N ARG A 98 8.98 -19.63 -9.42
CA ARG A 98 10.01 -20.22 -10.30
C ARG A 98 11.33 -19.47 -10.23
N GLU A 99 11.28 -18.14 -10.22
CA GLU A 99 12.51 -17.33 -10.19
C GLU A 99 13.20 -17.39 -8.82
N CYS A 100 12.42 -17.41 -7.72
CA CYS A 100 12.95 -17.72 -6.39
C CYS A 100 13.63 -19.09 -6.36
N GLU A 101 13.03 -20.11 -6.98
CA GLU A 101 13.65 -21.44 -7.00
C GLU A 101 14.96 -21.46 -7.81
N ARG A 102 15.00 -20.78 -8.97
CA ARG A 102 16.23 -20.65 -9.78
C ARG A 102 17.33 -19.92 -9.03
N THR A 103 17.02 -18.77 -8.44
CA THR A 103 17.99 -17.97 -7.69
C THR A 103 18.50 -18.71 -6.45
N ASN A 104 17.63 -19.43 -5.75
CA ASN A 104 18.05 -20.29 -4.63
C ASN A 104 18.98 -21.42 -5.07
N LYS A 105 18.72 -22.07 -6.22
CA LYS A 105 19.63 -23.08 -6.80
C LYS A 105 20.99 -22.47 -7.14
N LEU A 106 21.00 -21.31 -7.79
CA LEU A 106 22.25 -20.60 -8.12
C LEU A 106 23.02 -20.18 -6.87
N LEU A 107 22.33 -19.73 -5.82
CA LEU A 107 22.95 -19.38 -4.54
C LEU A 107 23.58 -20.60 -3.88
N ALA A 108 22.90 -21.75 -3.90
CA ALA A 108 23.44 -22.99 -3.36
C ALA A 108 24.70 -23.44 -4.10
N GLU A 109 24.70 -23.37 -5.44
CA GLU A 109 25.88 -23.69 -6.25
C GLU A 109 27.02 -22.69 -6.01
N LEU A 110 26.73 -21.40 -5.90
CA LEU A 110 27.73 -20.38 -5.58
C LEU A 110 28.38 -20.64 -4.22
N LEU A 111 27.58 -20.97 -3.21
CA LEU A 111 28.08 -21.31 -1.88
C LEU A 111 28.95 -22.56 -1.91
N LYS A 112 28.52 -23.61 -2.62
CA LYS A 112 29.30 -24.83 -2.82
C LYS A 112 30.66 -24.53 -3.46
N VAL A 113 30.66 -23.85 -4.62
CA VAL A 113 31.89 -23.47 -5.32
C VAL A 113 32.77 -22.58 -4.44
N SER A 114 32.18 -21.66 -3.67
CA SER A 114 32.92 -20.83 -2.72
C SER A 114 33.65 -21.68 -1.69
N THR A 115 32.96 -22.62 -1.04
CA THR A 115 33.57 -23.53 -0.04
C THR A 115 34.66 -24.40 -0.65
N GLU A 116 34.44 -24.94 -1.86
CA GLU A 116 35.44 -25.73 -2.58
C GLU A 116 36.67 -24.88 -2.93
N SER A 117 36.46 -23.62 -3.34
CA SER A 117 37.53 -22.69 -3.68
C SER A 117 38.38 -22.31 -2.46
N VAL A 118 37.74 -22.08 -1.31
CA VAL A 118 38.44 -21.80 -0.05
C VAL A 118 39.24 -23.02 0.38
N GLY A 119 38.63 -24.20 0.38
CA GLY A 119 39.34 -25.44 0.71
C GLY A 119 40.49 -25.76 -0.25
N ALA A 120 40.40 -25.37 -1.52
CA ALA A 120 41.50 -25.49 -2.48
C ALA A 120 42.64 -24.51 -2.18
N ARG A 121 42.32 -23.25 -1.84
CA ARG A 121 43.31 -22.24 -1.43
C ARG A 121 44.05 -22.64 -0.16
N GLU A 122 43.34 -23.17 0.84
CA GLU A 122 43.94 -23.67 2.08
C GLU A 122 44.93 -24.81 1.80
N ARG A 123 44.54 -25.79 0.99
CA ARG A 123 45.44 -26.89 0.58
C ARG A 123 46.66 -26.38 -0.18
N ALA A 124 46.50 -25.41 -1.07
CA ALA A 124 47.61 -24.79 -1.78
C ALA A 124 48.58 -24.08 -0.82
N ALA A 125 48.06 -23.26 0.11
CA ALA A 125 48.84 -22.55 1.11
C ALA A 125 49.59 -23.52 2.06
N LEU A 126 48.96 -24.64 2.45
CA LEU A 126 49.61 -25.68 3.25
C LEU A 126 50.79 -26.33 2.52
N LEU A 127 50.62 -26.64 1.23
CA LEU A 127 51.69 -27.21 0.41
C LEU A 127 52.81 -26.20 0.19
N GLU A 128 52.48 -24.94 -0.09
CA GLU A 128 53.45 -23.86 -0.23
C GLU A 128 54.24 -23.64 1.07
N GLY A 129 53.58 -23.67 2.23
CA GLY A 129 54.24 -23.60 3.53
C GLY A 129 55.21 -24.77 3.76
N LYS A 130 54.80 -26.01 3.42
CA LYS A 130 55.68 -27.20 3.50
C LYS A 130 56.89 -27.09 2.57
N LEU A 131 56.68 -26.68 1.32
CA LEU A 131 57.76 -26.46 0.35
C LEU A 131 58.71 -25.35 0.79
N SER A 132 58.16 -24.28 1.38
CA SER A 132 58.96 -23.20 1.95
C SER A 132 59.85 -23.73 3.08
N MET A 133 59.31 -24.49 4.03
CA MET A 133 60.13 -25.08 5.11
C MET A 133 61.26 -25.98 4.58
N LEU A 134 61.00 -26.76 3.52
CA LEU A 134 62.00 -27.62 2.89
C LEU A 134 63.08 -26.83 2.13
N THR A 135 62.70 -25.71 1.51
CA THR A 135 63.59 -24.94 0.63
C THR A 135 64.28 -23.74 1.31
N GLN A 136 63.79 -23.31 2.48
CA GLN A 136 64.33 -22.21 3.27
C GLN A 136 65.82 -22.34 3.61
N PRO A 137 66.35 -23.51 4.04
CA PRO A 137 67.74 -23.62 4.47
C PRO A 137 68.75 -23.37 3.36
N TRP A 138 68.54 -23.93 2.16
CA TRP A 138 69.46 -23.73 1.04
C TRP A 138 69.28 -22.36 0.37
N ARG A 139 68.05 -21.82 0.34
CA ARG A 139 67.80 -20.46 -0.14
C ARG A 139 68.50 -19.42 0.74
N ARG A 140 68.46 -19.56 2.08
CA ARG A 140 69.24 -18.70 2.98
C ARG A 140 70.73 -18.83 2.71
N ARG A 141 71.25 -20.05 2.62
CA ARG A 141 72.67 -20.27 2.28
C ARG A 141 73.09 -19.63 0.97
N LEU A 142 72.24 -19.65 -0.06
CA LEU A 142 72.51 -18.97 -1.33
C LEU A 142 72.48 -17.45 -1.19
N VAL A 143 71.49 -16.90 -0.49
CA VAL A 143 71.42 -15.45 -0.22
C VAL A 143 72.64 -15.00 0.58
N ASP A 144 73.01 -15.73 1.62
CA ASP A 144 74.21 -15.46 2.44
C ASP A 144 75.47 -15.54 1.57
N ALA A 145 75.61 -16.56 0.72
CA ALA A 145 76.74 -16.68 -0.20
C ALA A 145 76.83 -15.52 -1.19
N PHE A 146 75.70 -15.07 -1.74
CA PHE A 146 75.65 -13.90 -2.63
C PHE A 146 75.91 -12.58 -1.89
N THR A 147 75.44 -12.45 -0.66
CA THR A 147 75.62 -11.25 0.17
C THR A 147 77.07 -11.13 0.65
N LEU A 148 77.73 -12.26 0.93
CA LEU A 148 79.17 -12.31 1.24
C LEU A 148 80.03 -12.11 -0.01
N ALA A 149 79.52 -12.41 -1.22
CA ALA A 149 80.24 -12.23 -2.48
C ALA A 149 80.08 -10.81 -3.07
N LEU A 150 79.12 -10.00 -2.62
CA LEU A 150 79.01 -8.61 -3.02
C LEU A 150 80.04 -7.75 -2.25
N PRO A 151 80.82 -6.88 -2.92
CA PRO A 151 81.66 -5.92 -2.22
C PRO A 151 80.76 -4.99 -1.41
N GLN A 152 80.96 -4.95 -0.10
CA GLN A 152 80.36 -3.93 0.75
C GLN A 152 80.88 -2.56 0.27
N VAL A 153 80.11 -1.85 -0.54
CA VAL A 153 80.38 -0.43 -0.82
C VAL A 153 80.12 0.31 0.48
N ALA A 154 81.19 0.49 1.25
CA ALA A 154 81.19 1.27 2.47
C ALA A 154 80.77 2.71 2.12
N SER A 155 79.52 3.07 2.39
CA SER A 155 79.14 4.46 2.58
C SER A 155 79.72 4.90 3.93
N SER A 156 80.98 5.32 3.93
CA SER A 156 81.54 6.11 5.04
C SER A 156 81.44 7.60 4.74
N PRO A 157 81.03 8.41 5.72
CA PRO A 157 80.86 9.85 5.58
C PRO A 157 82.26 10.48 5.54
N ARG A 158 82.57 11.22 4.48
CA ARG A 158 83.82 11.96 4.41
C ARG A 158 83.58 13.37 4.94
N GLU A 159 83.94 13.55 6.21
CA GLU A 159 84.37 14.85 6.74
C GLU A 159 85.39 15.47 5.78
N SER A 160 85.11 16.68 5.33
CA SER A 160 86.13 17.67 4.95
C SER A 160 85.57 19.05 5.28
N ALA A 161 85.97 19.59 6.44
CA ALA A 161 86.07 21.03 6.66
C ALA A 161 87.03 21.64 5.60
N GLY A 162 86.95 22.87 5.09
CA GLY A 162 86.13 24.10 5.21
C GLY A 162 86.62 25.06 4.09
N PRO A 163 86.53 26.41 4.13
CA PRO A 163 85.70 27.33 4.92
C PRO A 163 84.84 28.31 4.07
N ILE A 164 83.86 28.92 4.75
CA ILE A 164 83.24 30.25 4.63
C ILE A 164 83.47 31.08 3.32
N ALA A 165 82.37 31.44 2.65
CA ALA A 165 82.17 32.78 2.09
C ALA A 165 80.67 33.16 2.10
N GLN A 166 80.40 34.34 2.64
CA GLN A 166 79.12 35.04 2.73
C GLN A 166 78.54 35.36 1.34
N SER A 167 77.21 35.43 1.21
CA SER A 167 76.54 36.62 0.66
C SER A 167 75.04 36.59 0.90
N GLN A 168 74.54 37.71 1.39
CA GLN A 168 73.14 38.05 1.63
C GLN A 168 72.41 38.36 0.32
N ASN A 169 71.13 37.96 0.24
CA ASN A 169 70.00 38.84 -0.07
C ASN A 169 68.67 38.07 0.08
#